data_AF-A0AAD4BV84-F1
#
_entry.id   AF-A0AAD4BV84-F1
#
_cell.length_a   1.000
_cell.length_b   1.000
_cell.length_c   1.000
_cell.angle_alpha   90.00
_cell.angle_beta   90.00
_cell.angle_gamma   90.00
#
_symmetry.space_group_name_H-M   'P 1'
#
loop_
_entity.id
_entity.type
_entity.pdbx_description
1 polymer ?
#
loop_
_entity_poly.entity_id
_entity_poly.type
_entity_poly.pdbx_seq_one_letter_code
_entity_poly.pdbx_strand_id
1 'polypeptide(L)' 'ELQATVKLALGMRVLVTRNIDTQEDITNGARGTVVDIVLNADEPFHNDTYSSITHLQHPPSFILVELDYKR' A
#
# COMPACT_ATOMS: atom_id res chain seq x y z
N GLU A 1 -9.51 8.28 -14.12
CA GLU A 1 -8.23 8.95 -13.79
C GLU A 1 -7.85 8.55 -12.37
N LEU A 2 -6.64 8.01 -12.15
CA LEU A 2 -6.13 7.77 -10.80
C LEU A 2 -5.78 9.12 -10.19
N GLN A 3 -6.22 9.40 -8.96
CA GLN A 3 -5.84 10.64 -8.28
C GLN A 3 -4.31 10.77 -8.23
N ALA A 4 -3.79 11.98 -8.43
CA ALA A 4 -2.35 12.27 -8.39
C ALA A 4 -1.70 11.96 -7.03
N THR A 5 -2.50 11.66 -6.00
CA THR A 5 -2.04 11.33 -4.65
C THR A 5 -2.94 10.24 -4.07
N VAL A 6 -2.32 9.21 -3.48
CA VAL A 6 -3.00 8.11 -2.82
C VAL A 6 -2.64 8.14 -1.34
N LYS A 7 -3.64 8.08 -0.45
CA LYS A 7 -3.43 7.92 0.99
C LYS A 7 -3.33 6.44 1.32
N LEU A 8 -2.37 6.09 2.15
CA LEU A 8 -2.13 4.73 2.62
C LEU A 8 -1.92 4.74 4.14
N ALA A 9 -2.31 3.67 4.81
CA ALA A 9 -2.09 3.48 6.24
C ALA A 9 -1.98 1.98 6.56
N LEU A 10 -1.28 1.65 7.65
CA LEU A 10 -1.29 0.30 8.21
C LEU A 10 -2.71 -0.08 8.65
N GLY A 11 -3.10 -1.33 8.42
CA GLY A 11 -4.45 -1.83 8.67
C GLY A 11 -5.50 -1.42 7.62
N MET A 12 -5.10 -0.67 6.59
CA MET A 12 -6.04 -0.22 5.55
C MET A 12 -6.47 -1.41 4.66
N ARG A 13 -7.79 -1.55 4.46
CA ARG A 13 -8.35 -2.52 3.51
C ARG A 13 -8.17 -2.04 2.08
N VAL A 14 -7.62 -2.90 1.23
CA VAL A 14 -7.33 -2.61 -0.18
C VAL A 14 -8.00 -3.61 -1.12
N LEU A 15 -8.15 -3.19 -2.37
CA LEU A 15 -8.66 -3.99 -3.47
C LEU A 15 -7.61 -4.02 -4.57
N VAL A 16 -7.28 -5.21 -5.05
CA VAL A 16 -6.45 -5.39 -6.24
C VAL A 16 -7.30 -5.02 -7.46
N THR A 17 -6.84 -4.06 -8.26
CA THR A 17 -7.60 -3.53 -9.41
C THR A 17 -7.12 -4.04 -10.76
N ARG A 18 -5.99 -4.76 -10.78
CA ARG A 18 -5.42 -5.39 -11.98
C ARG A 18 -4.94 -6.79 -11.62
N ASN A 19 -5.04 -7.72 -12.57
CA ASN A 19 -4.49 -9.04 -12.36
C ASN A 19 -2.97 -8.94 -12.21
N ILE A 20 -2.43 -9.49 -11.12
CA ILE A 20 -0.99 -9.57 -10.86
C ILE A 20 -0.52 -10.98 -11.18
N ASP A 21 -1.16 -11.97 -10.53
CA ASP A 21 -0.90 -13.39 -10.76
C ASP A 21 -2.21 -14.16 -10.65
N THR A 22 -2.59 -14.85 -11.72
CA THR A 22 -3.83 -15.64 -11.77
C THR A 22 -3.69 -17.02 -11.17
N GLN A 23 -2.46 -17.53 -10.98
CA GLN A 23 -2.24 -18.86 -10.38
C GLN A 23 -2.30 -18.80 -8.86
N GLU A 24 -1.83 -17.70 -8.29
CA GLU A 24 -1.84 -17.44 -6.85
C GLU A 24 -3.10 -16.66 -6.38
N ASP A 25 -4.16 -16.65 -7.21
CA ASP A 25 -5.42 -15.93 -6.96
C ASP A 25 -5.29 -14.40 -6.69
N ILE A 26 -4.15 -13.80 -7.05
CA ILE A 26 -3.88 -12.35 -6.94
C ILE A 26 -4.47 -11.63 -8.17
N THR A 27 -5.79 -11.68 -8.27
CA THR A 27 -6.56 -11.15 -9.41
C THR A 27 -7.32 -9.88 -9.05
N ASN A 28 -7.82 -9.18 -10.07
CA ASN A 28 -8.73 -8.05 -9.87
C ASN A 28 -9.93 -8.50 -9.03
N GLY A 29 -10.21 -7.77 -7.95
CA GLY A 29 -11.25 -8.12 -7.00
C GLY A 29 -10.73 -8.82 -5.74
N ALA A 30 -9.48 -9.31 -5.74
CA ALA A 30 -8.83 -9.78 -4.52
C ALA A 30 -8.73 -8.64 -3.49
N ARG A 31 -8.92 -8.97 -2.22
CA ARG A 31 -8.90 -8.01 -1.12
C ARG A 31 -7.78 -8.37 -0.17
N GLY A 32 -7.32 -7.39 0.59
CA GLY A 32 -6.35 -7.62 1.64
C GLY A 32 -6.22 -6.43 2.56
N THR A 33 -5.27 -6.55 3.48
CA THR A 33 -4.95 -5.54 4.48
C THR A 33 -3.50 -5.12 4.33
N VAL A 34 -3.24 -3.82 4.30
CA VAL A 34 -1.87 -3.29 4.34
C VAL A 34 -1.27 -3.59 5.72
N VAL A 35 -0.22 -4.39 5.75
CA VAL A 35 0.46 -4.78 6.99
C VAL A 35 1.79 -4.06 7.18
N ASP A 36 2.39 -3.56 6.09
CA ASP A 36 3.61 -2.76 6.15
C ASP A 36 3.72 -1.79 4.97
N ILE A 37 4.44 -0.68 5.17
CA ILE A 37 4.77 0.32 4.16
C ILE A 37 6.26 0.58 4.23
N VAL A 38 7.01 0.07 3.25
CA VAL A 38 8.45 0.26 3.19
C VAL A 38 8.77 1.46 2.30
N LEU A 39 9.38 2.46 2.92
CA LEU A 39 9.76 3.71 2.27
C LEU A 39 11.01 3.53 1.40
N ASN A 40 11.18 4.44 0.46
CA ASN A 40 12.42 4.53 -0.31
C ASN A 40 13.61 4.84 0.61
N ALA A 41 14.78 4.27 0.32
CA ALA A 41 16.01 4.54 1.08
C ALA A 41 16.45 6.01 1.01
N ASP A 42 16.10 6.71 -0.07
CA ASP A 42 16.37 8.14 -0.27
C ASP A 42 15.28 9.04 0.36
N GLU A 43 14.23 8.44 0.97
CA GLU A 43 13.19 9.22 1.62
C GLU A 43 13.76 9.89 2.89
N PRO A 44 13.58 11.21 3.05
CA PRO A 44 14.08 11.89 4.23
C PRO A 44 13.38 11.38 5.50
N PHE A 45 14.11 11.36 6.61
CA PHE A 45 13.53 11.03 7.91
C PHE A 45 12.50 12.10 8.30
N HIS A 46 11.23 11.71 8.39
CA HIS A 46 10.15 12.58 8.84
C HIS A 46 10.06 12.52 10.35
N ASN A 47 10.64 13.50 11.04
CA ASN A 47 10.65 13.56 12.51
C ASN A 47 9.47 14.36 13.08
N ASP A 48 8.32 14.34 12.39
CA ASP A 48 7.17 15.13 12.81
C ASP A 48 6.19 14.26 13.61
N THR A 49 6.48 14.13 14.91
CA THR A 49 5.67 13.37 15.87
C THR A 49 4.23 13.92 16.01
N TYR A 50 3.96 15.12 15.50
CA TYR A 50 2.66 15.79 15.64
C TYR A 50 1.75 15.65 14.41
N SER A 51 2.27 15.20 13.27
CA SER A 51 1.47 14.99 12.07
C SER A 51 0.94 13.56 11.99
N SER A 52 -0.37 13.41 11.81
CA SER A 52 -0.99 12.12 11.51
C SER A 52 -0.87 11.71 10.03
N ILE A 53 -0.37 12.60 9.16
CA ILE A 53 -0.26 12.39 7.72
C ILE A 53 1.10 12.90 7.21
N THR A 54 1.88 12.02 6.62
CA THR A 54 3.16 12.37 5.98
C THR A 54 3.04 12.30 4.46
N HIS A 55 3.46 13.35 3.77
CA HIS A 55 3.57 13.39 2.32
C HIS A 55 4.96 12.93 1.91
N LEU A 56 5.04 11.77 1.23
CA LEU A 56 6.31 11.24 0.75
C LEU A 56 6.81 12.01 -0.49
N GLN A 57 8.12 12.20 -0.58
CA GLN A 57 8.79 12.79 -1.74
C GLN A 57 8.98 11.77 -2.86
N HIS A 58 9.20 10.51 -2.47
CA HIS A 58 9.29 9.37 -3.38
C HIS A 58 8.14 8.38 -3.12
N PRO A 59 7.70 7.63 -4.15
CA PRO A 59 6.79 6.50 -3.91
C PRO A 59 7.42 5.50 -2.94
N PRO A 60 6.61 4.80 -2.12
CA PRO A 60 7.11 3.67 -1.33
C PRO A 60 7.82 2.65 -2.21
N SER A 61 8.90 2.05 -1.71
CA SER A 61 9.59 0.97 -2.42
C SER A 61 8.66 -0.23 -2.61
N PHE A 62 7.89 -0.57 -1.58
CA PHE A 62 6.81 -1.55 -1.68
C PHE A 62 5.81 -1.41 -0.54
N ILE A 63 4.60 -1.89 -0.78
CA ILE A 63 3.51 -1.99 0.20
C ILE A 63 3.27 -3.47 0.41
N LEU A 64 3.35 -3.93 1.66
CA LEU A 64 3.08 -5.32 1.99
C LEU A 64 1.59 -5.48 2.31
N VAL A 65 0.95 -6.41 1.61
CA VAL A 65 -0.47 -6.69 1.75
C VAL A 65 -0.66 -8.15 2.13
N GLU A 66 -1.34 -8.38 3.25
CA GLU A 66 -1.86 -9.70 3.59
C GLU A 66 -3.20 -9.90 2.87
N LEU A 67 -3.27 -10.90 1.98
CA LEU A 67 -4.46 -11.16 1.18
C LEU A 67 -5.53 -11.91 1.99
N ASP A 68 -6.79 -11.53 1.78
CA ASP A 68 -7.95 -12.25 2.29
C ASP A 68 -8.07 -13.56 1.48
N TYR A 69 -7.50 -14.66 1.96
CA TYR A 69 -7.71 -15.97 1.34
C TYR A 69 -9.19 -16.34 1.40
N LYS A 70 -9.79 -16.57 0.23
CA LYS A 70 -11.12 -17.19 0.17
C LYS A 70 -10.93 -18.70 0.31
N ARG A 71 -11.47 -19.26 1.39
CA ARG A 71 -11.74 -20.71 1.48
C ARG A 71 -12.81 -21.11 0.47
#